data_AF-A0A6P7H9C5-F1
#
_entry.id   AF-A0A6P7H9C5-F1
#
_cell.length_a   1.000
_cell.length_b   1.000
_cell.length_c   1.000
_cell.angle_alpha   90.00
_cell.angle_beta   90.00
_cell.angle_gamma   90.00
#
_symmetry.space_group_name_H-M   'P 1'
#
loop_
_entity.id
_entity.type
_entity.pdbx_description
1 polymer ?
#
loop_
_entity_poly.entity_id
_entity_poly.type
_entity_poly.pdbx_seq_one_letter_code
_entity_poly.pdbx_strand_id
1 'polypeptide(L)'
;MTVDKFGHHSRGGGGSAQKVTRVTFPHTSDGNINAENVKICNVKDPSENGDAATKKYVDAQINELRNIQSPLIQTHGELLQQKTGEIEGLAIGLNEVREELHKTTVPLLEQKLQKIMKNYLNTLKKDTDQNIKSAAETI
;
A
#
# COMPACT_ATOMS: atom_id res chain seq x y z
N MET A 1 -69.52 -10.88 -16.85
CA MET A 1 -69.13 -10.05 -15.69
C MET A 1 -67.94 -9.21 -16.11
N THR A 2 -68.03 -7.89 -16.03
CA THR A 2 -66.92 -6.97 -16.35
C THR A 2 -66.20 -6.59 -15.07
N VAL A 3 -64.88 -6.70 -15.06
CA VAL A 3 -64.00 -6.14 -14.04
C VAL A 3 -63.33 -4.91 -14.62
N ASP A 4 -63.22 -3.83 -13.85
CA ASP A 4 -62.36 -2.71 -14.24
C ASP A 4 -60.89 -3.08 -14.01
N LYS A 5 -59.99 -2.23 -14.53
CA LYS A 5 -58.54 -2.33 -14.36
C LYS A 5 -58.05 -2.30 -12.90
N PHE A 6 -58.96 -2.11 -11.94
CA PHE A 6 -58.69 -2.07 -10.51
C PHE A 6 -59.40 -3.22 -9.76
N GLY A 7 -59.91 -4.22 -10.49
CA GLY A 7 -60.52 -5.42 -9.91
C GLY A 7 -61.81 -5.16 -9.14
N HIS A 8 -62.56 -4.10 -9.48
CA HIS A 8 -63.88 -3.90 -8.91
C HIS A 8 -64.91 -4.75 -9.67
N HIS A 9 -65.65 -5.56 -8.92
CA HIS A 9 -66.85 -6.22 -9.41
C HIS A 9 -68.05 -5.30 -9.15
N SER A 10 -68.79 -4.91 -10.19
CA SER A 10 -70.14 -4.38 -10.02
C SER A 10 -71.03 -5.50 -9.52
N ARG A 11 -71.16 -5.64 -8.19
CA ARG A 11 -71.95 -6.69 -7.55
C ARG A 11 -73.44 -6.34 -7.63
N GLY A 12 -74.18 -7.07 -8.47
CA GLY A 12 -75.61 -7.31 -8.24
C GLY A 12 -75.77 -7.96 -6.86
N GLY A 13 -76.74 -7.48 -6.08
CA GLY A 13 -76.79 -7.63 -4.64
C GLY A 13 -76.96 -9.05 -4.08
N GLY A 14 -76.67 -9.20 -2.79
CA GLY A 14 -77.21 -10.30 -1.97
C GLY A 14 -76.21 -11.27 -1.33
N GLY A 15 -74.91 -10.97 -1.23
CA GLY A 15 -73.95 -11.79 -0.46
C GLY A 15 -73.27 -10.96 0.62
N SER A 16 -73.14 -11.49 1.84
CA SER A 16 -72.36 -10.89 2.93
C SER A 16 -70.97 -10.54 2.41
N ALA A 17 -70.71 -9.25 2.23
CA ALA A 17 -69.46 -8.76 1.68
C ALA A 17 -68.34 -9.19 2.63
N GLN A 18 -67.59 -10.21 2.24
CA GLN A 18 -66.33 -10.53 2.88
C GLN A 18 -65.49 -9.26 2.76
N LYS A 19 -65.24 -8.59 3.89
CA LYS A 19 -64.49 -7.34 3.95
C LYS A 19 -63.09 -7.63 3.44
N VAL A 20 -62.89 -7.48 2.13
CA VAL A 20 -61.56 -7.49 1.53
C VAL A 20 -60.92 -6.20 2.02
N THR A 21 -60.10 -6.30 3.05
CA THR A 21 -59.27 -5.17 3.48
C THR A 21 -58.22 -5.01 2.40
N ARG A 22 -58.47 -4.12 1.45
CA ARG A 22 -57.47 -3.76 0.45
C ARG A 22 -56.30 -3.12 1.19
N VAL A 23 -55.12 -3.73 1.04
CA VAL A 23 -53.88 -3.11 1.48
C VAL A 23 -53.49 -2.13 0.39
N THR A 24 -53.64 -0.84 0.67
CA THR A 24 -53.13 0.23 -0.20
C THR A 24 -51.75 0.62 0.29
N PHE A 25 -50.73 0.45 -0.55
CA PHE A 25 -49.41 0.98 -0.28
C PHE A 25 -49.31 2.42 -0.80
N PRO A 26 -48.60 3.32 -0.11
CA PRO A 26 -48.25 4.62 -0.68
C PRO A 26 -47.40 4.43 -1.95
N HIS A 27 -47.59 5.32 -2.93
CA HIS A 27 -46.81 5.33 -4.15
C HIS A 27 -46.21 6.72 -4.37
N THR A 28 -45.07 6.77 -5.04
CA THR A 28 -44.49 8.02 -5.55
C THR A 28 -45.25 8.48 -6.80
N SER A 29 -45.04 9.73 -7.24
CA SER A 29 -45.72 10.30 -8.40
C SER A 29 -45.39 9.61 -9.73
N ASP A 30 -44.25 8.92 -9.80
CA ASP A 30 -43.78 8.07 -10.90
C ASP A 30 -44.22 6.60 -10.76
N GLY A 31 -45.03 6.28 -9.74
CA GLY A 31 -45.70 4.97 -9.61
C GLY A 31 -44.92 3.90 -8.85
N ASN A 32 -43.79 4.24 -8.22
CA ASN A 32 -43.03 3.30 -7.40
C ASN A 32 -43.64 3.15 -5.99
N ILE A 33 -43.36 2.03 -5.32
CA ILE A 33 -43.79 1.82 -3.92
C ILE A 33 -42.99 2.77 -3.01
N ASN A 34 -43.70 3.50 -2.15
CA ASN A 34 -43.11 4.36 -1.14
C ASN A 34 -43.27 3.73 0.26
N ALA A 35 -42.16 3.31 0.85
CA ALA A 35 -42.12 2.76 2.20
C ALA A 35 -42.01 3.86 3.29
N GLU A 36 -41.98 5.14 2.90
CA GLU A 36 -41.72 6.27 3.79
C GLU A 36 -40.50 5.99 4.69
N ASN A 37 -40.65 6.05 6.01
CA ASN A 37 -39.60 5.75 6.98
C ASN A 37 -39.88 4.46 7.76
N VAL A 38 -40.59 3.50 7.17
CA VAL A 38 -40.88 2.21 7.81
C VAL A 38 -39.92 1.11 7.40
N LYS A 39 -39.76 0.10 8.27
CA LYS A 39 -38.97 -1.09 7.97
C LYS A 39 -39.73 -2.02 7.03
N ILE A 40 -39.00 -2.64 6.11
CA ILE A 40 -39.47 -3.80 5.35
C ILE A 40 -38.90 -5.05 6.03
N CYS A 41 -39.77 -5.90 6.56
CA CYS A 41 -39.40 -7.10 7.31
C CYS A 41 -39.59 -8.37 6.47
N ASN A 42 -38.96 -9.47 6.88
CA ASN A 42 -39.10 -10.79 6.26
C ASN A 42 -38.72 -10.85 4.77
N VAL A 43 -37.73 -10.06 4.37
CA VAL A 43 -37.15 -10.10 3.02
C VAL A 43 -36.12 -11.21 2.97
N LYS A 44 -36.19 -12.06 1.93
CA LYS A 44 -35.22 -13.12 1.69
C LYS A 44 -33.92 -12.54 1.13
N ASP A 45 -32.79 -13.24 1.33
CA ASP A 45 -31.54 -12.85 0.69
C ASP A 45 -31.67 -12.86 -0.85
N PRO A 46 -31.06 -11.88 -1.54
CA PRO A 46 -31.17 -11.74 -2.98
C PRO A 46 -30.48 -12.90 -3.72
N SER A 47 -31.06 -13.31 -4.84
CA SER A 47 -30.52 -14.35 -5.72
C SER A 47 -30.25 -13.85 -7.14
N GLU A 48 -30.92 -12.79 -7.57
CA GLU A 48 -30.76 -12.15 -8.87
C GLU A 48 -30.40 -10.66 -8.71
N ASN A 49 -29.83 -10.07 -9.75
CA ASN A 49 -29.37 -8.67 -9.72
C ASN A 49 -30.49 -7.64 -9.49
N GLY A 50 -31.74 -8.01 -9.78
CA GLY A 50 -32.92 -7.15 -9.56
C GLY A 50 -33.57 -7.30 -8.18
N ASP A 51 -33.11 -8.26 -7.37
CA ASP A 51 -33.70 -8.52 -6.06
C ASP A 51 -33.33 -7.41 -5.05
N ALA A 52 -34.27 -7.08 -4.17
CA ALA A 52 -33.98 -6.21 -3.04
C ALA A 52 -33.01 -6.91 -2.07
N ALA A 53 -31.88 -6.27 -1.76
CA ALA A 53 -30.91 -6.82 -0.83
C ALA A 53 -31.25 -6.49 0.63
N THR A 54 -31.11 -7.48 1.52
CA THR A 54 -31.22 -7.25 2.96
C THR A 54 -29.95 -6.55 3.48
N LYS A 55 -30.07 -5.76 4.56
CA LYS A 55 -28.89 -5.17 5.22
C LYS A 55 -27.89 -6.25 5.65
N LYS A 56 -28.39 -7.35 6.22
CA LYS A 56 -27.55 -8.48 6.65
C LYS A 56 -26.71 -9.03 5.49
N TYR A 57 -27.32 -9.22 4.32
CA TYR A 57 -26.62 -9.68 3.13
C TYR A 57 -25.50 -8.72 2.73
N VAL A 58 -25.80 -7.42 2.60
CA VAL A 58 -24.80 -6.41 2.22
C VAL A 58 -23.67 -6.30 3.24
N ASP A 59 -23.99 -6.26 4.54
CA ASP A 59 -22.99 -6.20 5.61
C ASP A 59 -22.09 -7.44 5.60
N ALA A 60 -22.62 -8.64 5.31
CA ALA A 60 -21.83 -9.87 5.20
C ALA A 60 -20.85 -9.80 4.01
N GLN A 61 -21.31 -9.37 2.84
CA GLN A 61 -20.45 -9.20 1.65
C GLN A 61 -19.34 -8.17 1.90
N ILE A 62 -19.65 -7.06 2.57
CA ILE A 62 -18.63 -6.07 2.98
C ILE A 62 -17.62 -6.67 3.95
N ASN A 63 -18.07 -7.45 4.93
CA ASN A 63 -17.16 -8.09 5.89
C ASN A 63 -16.24 -9.11 5.22
N GLU A 64 -16.74 -9.88 4.25
CA GLU A 64 -15.92 -10.79 3.44
C GLU A 64 -14.83 -10.03 2.67
N LEU A 65 -15.17 -8.90 2.03
CA LEU A 65 -14.20 -8.05 1.35
C LEU A 65 -13.12 -7.51 2.32
N ARG A 66 -13.53 -7.09 3.53
CA ARG A 66 -12.59 -6.62 4.56
C ARG A 66 -11.63 -7.71 5.02
N ASN A 67 -12.13 -8.93 5.19
CA ASN A 67 -11.32 -10.08 5.58
C ASN A 67 -10.27 -10.45 4.51
N ILE A 68 -10.54 -10.19 3.23
CA ILE A 68 -9.56 -10.36 2.15
C ILE A 68 -8.54 -9.21 2.14
N GLN A 69 -8.98 -7.98 2.44
CA GLN A 69 -8.11 -6.80 2.44
C GLN A 69 -7.12 -6.80 3.62
N SER A 70 -7.51 -7.27 4.80
CA SER A 70 -6.66 -7.34 6.00
C SER A 70 -5.30 -8.04 5.78
N PRO A 71 -5.24 -9.28 5.26
CA PRO A 71 -3.97 -9.96 5.00
C PRO A 71 -3.14 -9.26 3.92
N LEU A 72 -3.76 -8.68 2.88
CA LEU A 72 -3.02 -7.93 1.84
C LEU A 72 -2.30 -6.69 2.41
N ILE A 73 -2.97 -5.93 3.28
CA ILE A 73 -2.37 -4.76 3.96
C ILE A 73 -1.25 -5.22 4.90
N GLN A 74 -1.47 -6.30 5.64
CA GLN A 74 -0.48 -6.84 6.56
C GLN A 74 0.78 -7.32 5.84
N THR A 75 0.63 -8.12 4.77
CA THR A 75 1.77 -8.60 3.96
C THR A 75 2.54 -7.44 3.32
N HIS A 76 1.85 -6.38 2.89
CA HIS A 76 2.53 -5.20 2.34
C HIS A 76 3.36 -4.46 3.41
N GLY A 77 2.83 -4.32 4.63
CA GLY A 77 3.56 -3.73 5.75
C GLY A 77 4.78 -4.56 6.16
N GLU A 78 4.64 -5.89 6.24
CA GLU A 78 5.74 -6.81 6.57
C GLU A 78 6.85 -6.77 5.52
N LEU A 79 6.49 -6.77 4.22
CA LEU A 79 7.48 -6.68 3.14
C LEU A 79 8.24 -5.36 3.18
N LEU A 80 7.57 -4.24 3.46
CA LEU A 80 8.23 -2.93 3.60
C LEU A 80 9.21 -2.93 4.78
N GLN A 81 8.82 -3.44 5.94
CA GLN A 81 9.72 -3.56 7.10
C GLN A 81 10.92 -4.44 6.79
N GLN A 82 10.71 -5.57 6.11
CA GLN A 82 11.79 -6.44 5.66
C GLN A 82 12.76 -5.69 4.73
N LYS A 83 12.23 -4.99 3.72
CA LYS A 83 13.07 -4.22 2.79
C LYS A 83 13.81 -3.07 3.46
N THR A 84 13.21 -2.41 4.43
CA THR A 84 13.90 -1.40 5.25
C THR A 84 15.05 -2.04 6.02
N GLY A 85 14.84 -3.17 6.69
CA GLY A 85 15.91 -3.87 7.41
C GLY A 85 17.05 -4.35 6.50
N GLU A 86 16.73 -4.85 5.31
CA GLU A 86 17.75 -5.21 4.30
C GLU A 86 18.57 -3.99 3.88
N ILE A 87 17.94 -2.83 3.64
CA ILE A 87 18.61 -1.57 3.27
C ILE A 87 19.51 -1.07 4.41
N GLU A 88 19.00 -1.12 5.66
CA GLU A 88 19.78 -0.73 6.85
C GLU A 88 21.02 -1.60 7.00
N GLY A 89 20.88 -2.92 6.84
CA GLY A 89 22.01 -3.86 6.88
C GLY A 89 23.07 -3.54 5.81
N LEU A 90 22.65 -3.27 4.57
CA LEU A 90 23.57 -2.86 3.50
C LEU A 90 24.27 -1.52 3.80
N ALA A 91 23.55 -0.56 4.38
CA ALA A 91 24.12 0.73 4.74
C ALA A 91 25.18 0.60 5.85
N ILE A 92 24.96 -0.28 6.84
CA ILE A 92 25.95 -0.60 7.87
C ILE A 92 27.20 -1.22 7.22
N GLY A 93 27.04 -2.24 6.38
CA GLY A 93 28.17 -2.89 5.71
C GLY A 93 28.99 -1.93 4.83
N LEU A 94 28.34 -1.01 4.11
CA LEU A 94 29.03 0.03 3.34
C LEU A 94 29.83 0.99 4.24
N ASN A 95 29.27 1.37 5.39
CA ASN A 95 29.98 2.21 6.35
C ASN A 95 31.20 1.49 6.93
N GLU A 96 31.09 0.20 7.25
CA GLU A 96 32.22 -0.59 7.73
C GLU A 96 33.36 -0.64 6.71
N VAL A 97 33.06 -0.94 5.44
CA VAL A 97 34.06 -0.92 4.35
C VAL A 97 34.71 0.46 4.20
N ARG A 98 33.90 1.52 4.27
CA ARG A 98 34.40 2.90 4.21
C ARG A 98 35.36 3.19 5.38
N GLU A 99 35.00 2.81 6.59
CA GLU A 99 35.84 2.99 7.77
C GLU A 99 37.15 2.20 7.68
N GLU A 100 37.13 0.96 7.20
CA GLU A 100 38.34 0.16 6.98
C GLU A 100 39.27 0.81 5.94
N LEU A 101 38.71 1.30 4.84
CA LEU A 101 39.47 1.99 3.79
C LEU A 101 40.19 3.23 4.34
N HIS A 102 39.49 4.05 5.14
CA HIS A 102 40.05 5.26 5.75
C HIS A 102 41.08 4.94 6.85
N LYS A 103 40.92 3.85 7.61
CA LYS A 103 41.84 3.49 8.69
C LYS A 103 43.11 2.81 8.22
N THR A 104 43.04 2.02 7.14
CA THR A 104 44.13 1.12 6.74
C THR A 104 44.76 1.52 5.42
N THR A 105 43.97 1.51 4.35
CA THR A 105 44.45 1.59 2.98
C THR A 105 44.93 2.99 2.63
N VAL A 106 44.16 4.01 3.00
CA VAL A 106 44.53 5.42 2.75
C VAL A 106 45.84 5.79 3.47
N PRO A 107 46.01 5.55 4.79
CA PRO A 107 47.25 5.88 5.48
C PRO A 107 48.46 5.09 4.96
N LEU A 108 48.28 3.83 4.56
CA LEU A 108 49.36 3.03 4.02
C LEU A 108 49.88 3.59 2.68
N LEU A 109 48.97 4.06 1.82
CA LEU A 109 49.33 4.71 0.55
C LEU A 109 50.04 6.04 0.81
N GLU A 110 49.54 6.85 1.75
CA GLU A 110 50.19 8.10 2.15
C GLU A 110 51.61 7.87 2.67
N GLN A 111 51.81 6.88 3.56
CA GLN A 111 53.14 6.52 4.08
C GLN A 111 54.09 6.06 2.97
N LYS A 112 53.60 5.22 2.04
CA LYS A 112 54.41 4.78 0.89
C LYS A 112 54.83 5.95 0.02
N LEU A 113 53.93 6.90 -0.26
CA LEU A 113 54.24 8.08 -1.05
C LEU A 113 55.27 8.98 -0.34
N GLN A 114 55.09 9.24 0.95
CA GLN A 114 56.04 10.01 1.76
C GLN A 114 57.43 9.38 1.77
N LYS A 115 57.51 8.05 1.91
CA LYS A 115 58.78 7.30 1.88
C LYS A 115 59.48 7.44 0.54
N ILE A 116 58.74 7.34 -0.56
CA ILE A 116 59.26 7.51 -1.92
C ILE A 116 59.84 8.92 -2.08
N MET A 117 59.08 9.96 -1.74
CA MET A 117 59.54 11.36 -1.86
C MET A 117 60.80 11.62 -1.02
N LYS A 118 60.84 11.13 0.23
CA LYS A 118 62.01 11.26 1.10
C LYS A 118 63.25 10.60 0.52
N ASN A 119 63.10 9.41 -0.08
CA ASN A 119 64.22 8.71 -0.71
C ASN A 119 64.77 9.49 -1.91
N TYR A 120 63.91 9.99 -2.80
CA TYR A 120 64.34 10.80 -3.93
C TYR A 120 65.06 12.09 -3.50
N LEU A 121 64.56 12.78 -2.48
CA LEU A 121 65.24 13.97 -1.95
C LEU A 121 66.63 13.64 -1.39
N ASN A 122 66.77 12.51 -0.69
CA ASN A 122 68.06 12.10 -0.14
C ASN A 122 69.07 11.73 -1.23
N THR A 123 68.64 11.06 -2.31
CA THR A 123 69.52 10.75 -3.44
C THR A 123 69.97 12.03 -4.14
N LEU A 124 69.06 12.96 -4.44
CA LEU A 124 69.39 14.25 -5.06
C LEU A 124 70.38 15.07 -4.23
N LYS A 125 70.19 15.08 -2.90
CA LYS A 125 71.10 15.78 -1.98
C LYS A 125 72.49 15.13 -2.00
N LYS A 126 72.57 13.81 -1.94
CA LYS A 126 73.83 13.07 -2.00
C LYS A 126 74.60 13.34 -3.29
N ASP A 127 73.92 13.33 -4.43
CA ASP A 127 74.54 13.58 -5.74
C ASP A 127 75.05 15.02 -5.83
N THR A 128 74.32 15.98 -5.26
CA THR A 128 74.74 17.39 -5.20
C THR A 128 75.97 17.55 -4.31
N ASP A 129 75.98 16.95 -3.11
CA ASP A 129 77.11 16.99 -2.19
C ASP A 129 78.37 16.36 -2.81
N GLN A 130 78.22 15.27 -3.57
CA GLN A 130 79.32 14.64 -4.31
C GLN A 130 79.86 15.54 -5.41
N ASN A 131 78.99 16.16 -6.21
CA ASN A 131 79.40 17.07 -7.28
C ASN A 131 80.14 18.31 -6.75
N ILE A 132 79.68 18.89 -5.63
CA ILE A 132 80.38 20.01 -4.97
C ILE A 132 81.78 19.59 -4.52
N LYS A 133 81.91 18.39 -3.93
CA LYS A 133 83.21 17.87 -3.47
C LYS A 133 84.17 17.66 -4.64
N SER A 134 83.72 17.03 -5.73
CA SER A 134 84.55 16.81 -6.92
C SER A 134 84.98 18.12 -7.60
N ALA A 135 84.11 19.13 -7.62
CA ALA A 135 84.47 20.46 -8.13
C ALA A 135 85.56 21.15 -7.28
N ALA A 136 85.49 21.01 -5.95
CA ALA A 136 86.49 21.57 -5.04
C ALA A 136 87.87 20.89 -5.13
N GLU A 137 87.93 19.60 -5.50
CA GLU A 137 89.19 18.85 -5.67
C GLU A 137 89.91 19.15 -7.01
N THR A 138 89.27 19.89 -7.93
CA THR A 138 89.78 20.17 -9.29
C THR A 138 90.42 21.57 -9.43
N ILE A 139 90.43 22.39 -8.37
CA ILE A 139 90.98 23.76 -8.31
C ILE A 139 92.19 23.78 -7.38
#